data_AF-A0A8J6W516-F1
#
_entry.id   AF-A0A8J6W516-F1
#
_cell.length_a   1.000
_cell.length_b   1.000
_cell.length_c   1.000
_cell.angle_alpha   90.00
_cell.angle_beta   90.00
_cell.angle_gamma   90.00
#
_symmetry.space_group_name_H-M   'P 1'
#
loop_
_entity.id
_entity.type
_entity.pdbx_description
1 polymer ?
#
loop_
_entity_poly.entity_id
_entity_poly.type
_entity_poly.pdbx_seq_one_letter_code
_entity_poly.pdbx_strand_id
1 'polypeptide(L)'
;MTQIKETPCQEREDDCPNLALLIQDGERRQIMPLGKRFYSIGRDRTKDIRLVSEGVSGHHASLVWLDHCYVIHSDDATNGPSCQPLTINDTPVQTSPLRPGDAIGFCHGVRARLITVRSGLPVAPPLCLLPPAHTIEPGAGLLNHFPDLMLKFDANGSILDVKPSVDPDLSRLPIAAGQSIVSCFESSFAAKLFSYGQMASRTQSLQCFEAELTVEQQKIFCEARLLPTEQGHRIAIIRNVTERKRLELELRSGAIHDTLTSLPNRRFFMEKAAQAIALKRTSAAYSFAVLFIDLDDFKGVNDSLGHRVGDQLLVEIALQLKACLRPQDTVARLGGDEFAILLHEVASGEAAVAVATRIQQALALPLLRDHPEVCSSASIGIALGTEGDDSVEAMLNHADMAMYRAKALGGSQYAVFDPAIDPA
;
A
#
# COMPACT_ATOMS: atom_id res chain seq x y z
N MET A 1 13.58 -50.01 26.14
CA MET A 1 13.28 -50.25 24.70
C MET A 1 11.82 -50.67 24.63
N THR A 2 10.86 -50.00 24.01
CA THR A 2 10.87 -48.83 23.12
C THR A 2 9.44 -48.27 23.08
N GLN A 3 9.33 -46.96 23.37
CA GLN A 3 8.37 -45.93 22.90
C GLN A 3 6.89 -46.27 22.65
N ILE A 4 6.05 -45.76 23.55
CA ILE A 4 4.70 -45.25 23.24
C ILE A 4 4.88 -43.78 22.83
N LYS A 5 4.53 -43.43 21.59
CA LYS A 5 4.48 -42.04 21.10
C LYS A 5 3.20 -41.39 21.63
N GLU A 6 3.33 -40.64 22.70
CA GLU A 6 2.33 -39.64 23.10
C GLU A 6 2.43 -38.45 22.14
N THR A 7 1.30 -38.07 21.56
CA THR A 7 1.16 -36.89 20.70
C THR A 7 0.84 -35.70 21.60
N PRO A 8 1.64 -34.63 21.66
CA PRO A 8 1.30 -33.48 22.47
C PRO A 8 0.24 -32.62 21.75
N CYS A 9 -0.82 -32.26 22.48
CA CYS A 9 -1.68 -31.12 22.16
C CYS A 9 -0.82 -29.87 21.92
N GLN A 10 -0.88 -29.30 20.72
CA GLN A 10 -0.33 -27.99 20.41
C GLN A 10 -1.34 -26.93 20.85
N GLU A 11 -1.04 -26.22 21.93
CA GLU A 11 -1.58 -24.88 22.18
C GLU A 11 -0.94 -23.93 21.17
N ARG A 12 -1.78 -23.23 20.40
CA ARG A 12 -1.41 -22.32 19.31
C ARG A 12 -1.41 -20.88 19.84
N GLU A 13 -0.26 -20.22 19.84
CA GLU A 13 -0.15 -18.77 20.05
C GLU A 13 0.24 -18.11 18.71
N ASP A 14 -0.35 -16.94 18.41
CA ASP A 14 -0.15 -16.06 17.23
C ASP A 14 -1.16 -16.08 16.05
N ASP A 15 -2.44 -16.33 16.30
CA ASP A 15 -3.51 -15.79 15.42
C ASP A 15 -4.01 -14.46 15.98
N CYS A 16 -4.10 -13.40 15.17
CA CYS A 16 -4.95 -12.27 15.53
C CYS A 16 -6.38 -12.84 15.62
N PRO A 17 -7.03 -12.84 16.80
CA PRO A 17 -8.42 -13.28 16.89
C PRO A 17 -9.23 -12.49 15.87
N ASN A 18 -10.17 -13.18 15.22
CA ASN A 18 -11.15 -12.58 14.34
C ASN A 18 -11.93 -11.50 15.11
N LEU A 19 -11.43 -10.27 15.11
CA LEU A 19 -12.01 -9.15 15.84
C LEU A 19 -12.56 -8.15 14.84
N ALA A 20 -13.63 -7.47 15.22
CA ALA A 20 -14.16 -6.35 14.47
C ALA A 20 -14.62 -5.24 15.43
N LEU A 21 -14.60 -4.00 14.96
CA LEU A 21 -15.31 -2.92 15.61
C LEU A 21 -16.70 -2.78 15.00
N LEU A 22 -17.72 -2.95 15.83
CA LEU A 22 -19.08 -2.53 15.52
C LEU A 22 -19.20 -1.04 15.85
N ILE A 23 -19.17 -0.18 14.85
CA ILE A 23 -19.15 1.28 14.99
C ILE A 23 -20.54 1.82 14.70
N GLN A 24 -21.06 2.64 15.61
CA GLN A 24 -22.25 3.45 15.45
C GLN A 24 -21.84 4.93 15.49
N ASP A 25 -22.04 5.61 14.37
CA ASP A 25 -21.73 7.01 14.18
C ASP A 25 -23.00 7.73 13.69
N GLY A 26 -23.76 8.30 14.64
CA GLY A 26 -25.11 8.78 14.37
C GLY A 26 -26.05 7.64 13.93
N GLU A 27 -26.66 7.78 12.75
CA GLU A 27 -27.51 6.75 12.13
C GLU A 27 -26.71 5.67 11.39
N ARG A 28 -25.41 5.90 11.11
CA ARG A 28 -24.57 4.97 10.37
C ARG A 28 -24.07 3.85 11.28
N ARG A 29 -24.27 2.60 10.84
CA ARG A 29 -23.71 1.41 11.48
C ARG A 29 -22.75 0.72 10.51
N GLN A 30 -21.55 0.41 10.96
CA GLN A 30 -20.56 -0.33 10.17
C GLN A 30 -19.83 -1.37 11.03
N ILE A 31 -19.46 -2.48 10.42
CA ILE A 31 -18.59 -3.49 11.02
C ILE A 31 -17.24 -3.37 10.32
N MET A 32 -16.20 -3.09 11.10
CA MET A 32 -14.83 -2.96 10.60
C MET A 32 -14.00 -4.16 11.06
N PRO A 33 -13.68 -5.13 10.20
CA PRO A 33 -12.77 -6.22 10.53
C PRO A 33 -11.39 -5.68 10.87
N LEU A 34 -10.83 -6.17 11.99
CA LEU A 34 -9.53 -5.77 12.47
C LEU A 34 -8.49 -6.86 12.17
N GLY A 35 -7.69 -6.64 11.13
CA GLY A 35 -6.59 -7.53 10.71
C GLY A 35 -5.24 -6.84 10.54
N LYS A 36 -5.17 -5.51 10.70
CA LYS A 36 -3.91 -4.76 10.69
C LYS A 36 -3.40 -4.54 12.11
N ARG A 37 -2.07 -4.45 12.27
CA ARG A 37 -1.47 -4.12 13.56
C ARG A 37 -1.67 -2.65 13.99
N PHE A 38 -2.13 -1.79 13.09
CA PHE A 38 -2.37 -0.37 13.35
C PHE A 38 -3.56 0.14 12.56
N TYR A 39 -4.39 0.99 13.18
CA TYR A 39 -5.45 1.75 12.54
C TYR A 39 -5.43 3.20 13.03
N SER A 40 -5.50 4.13 12.09
CA SER A 40 -5.76 5.55 12.38
C SER A 40 -7.27 5.83 12.36
N ILE A 41 -7.77 6.58 13.35
CA ILE A 41 -9.19 6.90 13.54
C ILE A 41 -9.39 8.43 13.54
N GLY A 42 -10.35 8.93 12.77
CA GLY A 42 -10.68 10.36 12.76
C GLY A 42 -11.60 10.77 11.63
N ARG A 43 -11.83 12.09 11.49
CA ARG A 43 -12.73 12.68 10.49
C ARG A 43 -12.13 12.80 9.09
N ASP A 44 -10.80 12.89 9.04
CA ASP A 44 -10.07 13.10 7.79
C ASP A 44 -10.26 11.93 6.82
N ARG A 45 -10.29 12.23 5.51
CA ARG A 45 -10.52 11.24 4.46
C ARG A 45 -9.40 10.19 4.34
N THR A 46 -8.26 10.44 4.96
CA THR A 46 -7.06 9.59 4.92
C THR A 46 -7.00 8.54 6.03
N LYS A 47 -7.97 8.52 6.96
CA LYS A 47 -7.99 7.62 8.11
C LYS A 47 -8.46 6.22 7.76
N ASP A 48 -7.85 5.21 8.37
CA ASP A 48 -8.26 3.80 8.20
C ASP A 48 -9.69 3.58 8.69
N ILE A 49 -10.07 4.24 9.79
CA ILE A 49 -11.42 4.23 10.34
C ILE A 49 -11.94 5.65 10.36
N ARG A 50 -12.77 5.97 9.36
CA ARG A 50 -13.37 7.30 9.22
C ARG A 50 -14.67 7.41 10.00
N LEU A 51 -14.75 8.46 10.81
CA LEU A 51 -15.96 8.90 11.52
C LEU A 51 -16.40 10.25 10.95
N VAL A 52 -17.70 10.52 10.83
CA VAL A 52 -18.25 11.69 10.12
C VAL A 52 -18.91 12.71 11.04
N SER A 53 -19.26 12.33 12.26
CA SER A 53 -19.81 13.25 13.27
C SER A 53 -18.88 14.43 13.57
N GLU A 54 -19.45 15.63 13.72
CA GLU A 54 -18.71 16.89 13.92
C GLU A 54 -17.88 16.94 15.22
N GLY A 55 -18.21 16.11 16.20
CA GLY A 55 -17.46 16.00 17.47
C GLY A 55 -16.16 15.19 17.38
N VAL A 56 -15.85 14.58 16.24
CA VAL A 56 -14.61 13.81 16.03
C VAL A 56 -13.56 14.68 15.36
N SER A 57 -12.35 14.72 15.93
CA SER A 57 -11.24 15.48 15.34
C SER A 57 -10.70 14.84 14.05
N GLY A 58 -9.89 15.57 13.29
CA GLY A 58 -9.25 15.02 12.08
C GLY A 58 -8.38 13.79 12.38
N HIS A 59 -7.71 13.80 13.54
CA HIS A 59 -6.80 12.77 14.05
C HIS A 59 -7.16 12.47 15.51
N HIS A 60 -8.15 11.60 15.71
CA HIS A 60 -8.84 11.52 16.99
C HIS A 60 -8.31 10.41 17.89
N ALA A 61 -8.01 9.24 17.30
CA ALA A 61 -7.47 8.12 18.04
C ALA A 61 -6.68 7.18 17.13
N SER A 62 -5.85 6.35 17.75
CA SER A 62 -5.10 5.29 17.09
C SER A 62 -5.36 3.97 17.78
N LEU A 63 -5.51 2.89 17.00
CA LEU A 63 -5.65 1.53 17.49
C LEU A 63 -4.41 0.73 17.12
N VAL A 64 -3.80 0.06 18.09
CA VAL A 64 -2.55 -0.69 17.89
C VAL A 64 -2.69 -2.10 18.47
N TRP A 65 -2.33 -3.12 17.70
CA TRP A 65 -2.31 -4.50 18.17
C TRP A 65 -1.08 -4.76 19.04
N LEU A 66 -1.29 -5.02 20.33
CA LEU A 66 -0.25 -5.25 21.33
C LEU A 66 -0.66 -6.42 22.24
N ASP A 67 0.24 -7.38 22.46
CA ASP A 67 0.06 -8.50 23.40
C ASP A 67 -1.32 -9.20 23.29
N HIS A 68 -1.66 -9.61 22.07
CA HIS A 68 -2.90 -10.29 21.71
C HIS A 68 -4.21 -9.50 21.96
N CYS A 69 -4.13 -8.17 22.07
CA CYS A 69 -5.31 -7.30 22.13
C CYS A 69 -5.09 -5.99 21.36
N TYR A 70 -6.15 -5.26 21.06
CA TYR A 70 -6.03 -3.91 20.52
C TYR A 70 -5.96 -2.89 21.65
N VAL A 71 -4.96 -2.01 21.64
CA VAL A 71 -4.84 -0.86 22.53
C VAL A 71 -5.26 0.37 21.77
N ILE A 72 -6.19 1.13 22.34
CA ILE A 72 -6.62 2.42 21.79
C ILE A 72 -5.91 3.56 22.50
N HIS A 73 -5.49 4.57 21.76
CA HIS A 73 -4.87 5.80 22.24
C HIS A 73 -5.62 7.01 21.69
N SER A 74 -5.85 8.03 22.51
CA SER A 74 -6.39 9.32 22.06
C SER A 74 -5.25 10.17 21.51
N ASP A 75 -5.40 10.62 20.25
CA ASP A 75 -4.42 11.45 19.55
C ASP A 75 -4.72 12.97 19.73
N ASP A 76 -5.83 13.31 20.39
CA ASP A 76 -6.22 14.69 20.66
C ASP A 76 -5.38 15.28 21.82
N ALA A 77 -4.66 16.37 21.53
CA ALA A 77 -4.06 17.19 22.57
C ALA A 77 -5.18 17.79 23.43
N THR A 78 -5.11 17.63 24.75
CA THR A 78 -6.13 18.04 25.73
C THR A 78 -6.29 19.57 25.85
N ASN A 79 -6.64 20.30 24.78
CA ASN A 79 -6.79 21.76 24.80
C ASN A 79 -7.76 22.31 23.73
N GLY A 80 -9.03 21.91 23.80
CA GLY A 80 -10.11 22.58 23.07
C GLY A 80 -11.46 22.41 23.79
N PRO A 81 -12.27 23.47 23.96
CA PRO A 81 -13.52 23.42 24.75
C PRO A 81 -14.63 22.53 24.15
N SER A 82 -14.41 21.94 22.97
CA SER A 82 -15.38 21.09 22.26
C SER A 82 -14.98 19.61 22.12
N CYS A 83 -13.76 19.21 22.50
CA CYS A 83 -13.30 17.82 22.34
C CYS A 83 -13.62 17.01 23.60
N GLN A 84 -14.54 16.06 23.48
CA GLN A 84 -14.80 15.09 24.55
C GLN A 84 -13.68 14.04 24.59
N PRO A 85 -13.28 13.58 25.78
CA PRO A 85 -12.23 12.58 25.90
C PRO A 85 -12.72 11.23 25.37
N LEU A 86 -11.79 10.47 24.80
CA LEU A 86 -11.99 9.06 24.48
C LEU A 86 -12.41 8.31 25.76
N THR A 87 -13.47 7.50 25.69
CA THR A 87 -13.94 6.70 26.83
C THR A 87 -13.93 5.21 26.52
N ILE A 88 -13.65 4.40 27.54
CA ILE A 88 -13.84 2.94 27.52
C ILE A 88 -14.78 2.59 28.65
N ASN A 89 -15.91 1.95 28.32
CA ASN A 89 -16.98 1.64 29.25
C ASN A 89 -17.37 2.87 30.09
N ASP A 90 -17.60 3.99 29.41
CA ASP A 90 -17.92 5.32 29.96
C ASP A 90 -16.85 5.92 30.88
N THR A 91 -15.64 5.33 30.95
CA THR A 91 -14.50 5.86 31.70
C THR A 91 -13.54 6.60 30.76
N PRO A 92 -13.23 7.88 31.00
CA PRO A 92 -12.25 8.62 30.20
C PRO A 92 -10.86 7.99 30.26
N VAL A 93 -10.26 7.75 29.10
CA VAL A 93 -8.91 7.19 28.99
C VAL A 93 -8.12 7.93 27.93
N GLN A 94 -6.82 8.12 28.20
CA GLN A 94 -5.88 8.52 27.16
C GLN A 94 -5.38 7.31 26.38
N THR A 95 -5.20 6.17 27.05
CA THR A 95 -4.80 4.89 26.45
C THR A 95 -5.44 3.75 27.21
N SER A 96 -5.98 2.75 26.51
CA SER A 96 -6.51 1.53 27.16
C SER A 96 -6.40 0.30 26.24
N PRO A 97 -5.99 -0.87 26.76
CA PRO A 97 -6.24 -2.13 26.07
C PRO A 97 -7.75 -2.37 25.95
N LEU A 98 -8.16 -3.01 24.87
CA LEU A 98 -9.53 -3.38 24.57
C LEU A 98 -9.71 -4.89 24.70
N ARG A 99 -10.85 -5.26 25.27
CA ARG A 99 -11.34 -6.63 25.34
C ARG A 99 -12.61 -6.78 24.50
N PRO A 100 -12.87 -7.95 23.92
CA PRO A 100 -14.16 -8.21 23.29
C PRO A 100 -15.31 -7.90 24.26
N GLY A 101 -16.23 -7.03 23.84
CA GLY A 101 -17.33 -6.50 24.64
C GLY A 101 -17.15 -5.04 25.07
N ASP A 102 -15.92 -4.51 25.09
CA ASP A 102 -15.66 -3.13 25.50
C ASP A 102 -16.38 -2.13 24.61
N ALA A 103 -17.05 -1.17 25.23
CA ALA A 103 -17.67 -0.04 24.57
C ALA A 103 -16.70 1.15 24.53
N ILE A 104 -16.44 1.67 23.34
CA ILE A 104 -15.56 2.80 23.07
C ILE A 104 -16.42 4.00 22.76
N GLY A 105 -16.27 5.10 23.49
CA GLY A 105 -16.87 6.40 23.16
C GLY A 105 -15.83 7.33 22.56
N PHE A 106 -16.11 7.88 21.38
CA PHE A 106 -15.23 8.86 20.73
C PHE A 106 -15.71 10.29 21.02
N CYS A 107 -17.01 10.54 20.85
CA CYS A 107 -17.68 11.78 21.25
C CYS A 107 -19.20 11.52 21.40
N HIS A 108 -19.98 12.57 21.66
CA HIS A 108 -21.43 12.44 21.80
C HIS A 108 -22.06 11.82 20.55
N GLY A 109 -22.71 10.65 20.72
CA GLY A 109 -23.36 9.93 19.63
C GLY A 109 -22.46 9.05 18.75
N VAL A 110 -21.16 8.94 19.05
CA VAL A 110 -20.22 8.07 18.33
C VAL A 110 -19.64 7.03 19.26
N ARG A 111 -20.03 5.77 19.05
CA ARG A 111 -19.61 4.63 19.86
C ARG A 111 -19.15 3.47 19.01
N ALA A 112 -18.19 2.70 19.50
CA ALA A 112 -17.85 1.42 18.93
C ALA A 112 -17.89 0.33 20.00
N ARG A 113 -18.02 -0.92 19.57
CA ARG A 113 -17.83 -2.08 20.43
C ARG A 113 -16.90 -3.06 19.77
N LEU A 114 -15.89 -3.53 20.50
CA LEU A 114 -15.01 -4.60 20.02
C LEU A 114 -15.76 -5.93 20.12
N ILE A 115 -15.84 -6.68 19.03
CA ILE A 115 -16.54 -7.97 18.97
C ILE A 115 -15.64 -9.06 18.35
N THR A 116 -15.92 -10.31 18.68
CA THR A 116 -15.31 -11.47 18.02
C THR A 116 -16.21 -11.97 16.89
N VAL A 117 -15.62 -12.28 15.74
CA VAL A 117 -16.25 -12.82 14.53
C VAL A 117 -15.86 -14.30 14.42
N ARG A 118 -16.77 -15.20 14.05
CA ARG A 118 -16.42 -16.62 13.84
C ARG A 118 -16.04 -16.83 12.37
N SER A 119 -14.86 -17.35 12.06
CA SER A 119 -14.53 -17.92 10.74
C SER A 119 -13.63 -19.16 10.89
N GLY A 120 -13.84 -20.15 10.02
CA GLY A 120 -13.35 -21.53 10.14
C GLY A 120 -11.90 -21.79 9.68
N LEU A 121 -11.40 -22.96 10.11
CA LEU A 121 -10.11 -23.66 9.90
C LEU A 121 -8.89 -22.92 9.26
N PRO A 122 -7.70 -22.96 9.89
CA PRO A 122 -6.47 -22.36 9.37
C PRO A 122 -5.54 -23.37 8.63
N VAL A 123 -4.71 -22.82 7.74
CA VAL A 123 -3.56 -23.46 7.05
C VAL A 123 -2.25 -22.89 7.62
N ALA A 124 -1.23 -23.74 7.82
CA ALA A 124 0.00 -23.44 8.57
C ALA A 124 1.17 -22.84 7.73
N PRO A 125 2.12 -22.10 8.34
CA PRO A 125 3.43 -21.77 7.75
C PRO A 125 4.62 -22.48 8.44
N PRO A 126 5.84 -22.49 7.85
CA PRO A 126 6.96 -23.32 8.29
C PRO A 126 7.93 -22.65 9.28
N LEU A 127 8.62 -23.50 10.05
CA LEU A 127 9.60 -23.22 11.11
C LEU A 127 10.94 -22.61 10.64
N CYS A 128 11.52 -21.74 11.47
CA CYS A 128 12.97 -21.50 11.53
C CYS A 128 13.47 -21.50 12.98
N LEU A 129 14.56 -22.22 13.22
CA LEU A 129 15.24 -22.40 14.51
C LEU A 129 16.38 -21.38 14.67
N LEU A 130 16.58 -20.86 15.89
CA LEU A 130 17.83 -20.22 16.33
C LEU A 130 18.30 -20.83 17.68
N PRO A 131 19.62 -20.96 17.93
CA PRO A 131 20.18 -21.56 19.16
C PRO A 131 20.39 -20.51 20.29
N PRO A 132 20.73 -20.92 21.54
CA PRO A 132 20.62 -20.05 22.70
C PRO A 132 21.84 -19.13 22.91
N ALA A 133 21.59 -18.09 23.73
CA ALA A 133 22.46 -16.96 24.00
C ALA A 133 23.77 -17.31 24.74
N HIS A 134 24.85 -16.64 24.34
CA HIS A 134 26.08 -16.53 25.14
C HIS A 134 26.20 -15.12 25.74
N THR A 135 26.51 -15.09 27.02
CA THR A 135 26.85 -13.90 27.82
C THR A 135 28.19 -13.33 27.33
N ILE A 136 28.26 -12.02 27.04
CA ILE A 136 29.51 -11.32 26.71
C ILE A 136 29.67 -10.10 27.62
N GLU A 137 30.76 -10.08 28.38
CA GLU A 137 31.30 -8.92 29.12
C GLU A 137 32.06 -7.95 28.18
N PRO A 138 32.24 -6.67 28.55
CA PRO A 138 32.41 -5.58 27.60
C PRO A 138 33.84 -5.40 27.08
N GLY A 139 33.99 -5.37 25.76
CA GLY A 139 35.20 -4.88 25.06
C GLY A 139 34.96 -3.49 24.45
N ALA A 140 35.53 -2.46 25.06
CA ALA A 140 35.34 -1.04 24.74
C ALA A 140 35.93 -0.54 23.39
N GLY A 141 36.17 -1.41 22.40
CA GLY A 141 36.91 -1.07 21.17
C GLY A 141 36.14 -1.10 19.85
N LEU A 142 34.98 -1.76 19.77
CA LEU A 142 34.26 -2.01 18.50
C LEU A 142 32.99 -1.16 18.31
N LEU A 143 32.66 -0.32 19.28
CA LEU A 143 31.38 0.39 19.31
C LEU A 143 31.39 1.68 18.45
N ASN A 144 32.54 2.26 18.09
CA ASN A 144 32.62 3.61 17.48
C ASN A 144 32.20 3.72 15.99
N HIS A 145 31.74 2.65 15.35
CA HIS A 145 31.35 2.64 13.93
C HIS A 145 29.92 2.16 13.67
N PHE A 146 29.05 2.13 14.69
CA PHE A 146 27.67 1.71 14.48
C PHE A 146 26.84 2.84 13.85
N PRO A 147 26.13 2.58 12.72
CA PRO A 147 25.28 3.57 12.05
C PRO A 147 23.95 3.82 12.79
N ASP A 148 23.69 3.11 13.89
CA ASP A 148 22.47 3.25 14.67
C ASP A 148 22.72 4.13 15.89
N LEU A 149 21.77 5.02 16.19
CA LEU A 149 21.76 5.82 17.42
C LEU A 149 21.27 4.93 18.56
N MET A 150 22.04 4.83 19.66
CA MET A 150 21.59 4.05 20.81
C MET A 150 21.38 4.96 22.03
N LEU A 151 20.25 4.77 22.69
CA LEU A 151 19.86 5.50 23.89
C LEU A 151 19.59 4.52 25.01
N LYS A 152 20.17 4.75 26.18
CA LYS A 152 19.73 4.12 27.42
C LYS A 152 18.92 5.13 28.20
N PHE A 153 17.70 4.79 28.61
CA PHE A 153 16.85 5.69 29.38
C PHE A 153 16.08 4.95 30.48
N ASP A 154 15.68 5.69 31.50
CA ASP A 154 14.93 5.16 32.64
C ASP A 154 13.42 5.03 32.34
N ALA A 155 12.65 4.58 33.33
CA ALA A 155 11.20 4.42 33.20
C ALA A 155 10.45 5.75 32.99
N ASN A 156 11.05 6.89 33.34
CA ASN A 156 10.50 8.23 33.23
C ASN A 156 10.92 8.93 31.92
N GLY A 157 11.77 8.30 31.10
CA GLY A 157 12.28 8.88 29.87
C GLY A 157 13.52 9.77 30.06
N SER A 158 14.18 9.71 31.21
CA SER A 158 15.48 10.37 31.41
C SER A 158 16.58 9.56 30.74
N ILE A 159 17.36 10.20 29.89
CA ILE A 159 18.45 9.58 29.14
C ILE A 159 19.64 9.41 30.08
N LEU A 160 20.05 8.16 30.28
CA LEU A 160 21.17 7.77 31.13
C LEU A 160 22.49 7.70 30.35
N ASP A 161 22.42 7.24 29.11
CA ASP A 161 23.56 7.10 28.23
C ASP A 161 23.15 7.26 26.77
N VAL A 162 24.05 7.82 25.97
CA VAL A 162 23.85 8.06 24.54
C VAL A 162 25.08 7.60 23.81
N LYS A 163 24.85 6.74 22.83
CA LYS A 163 25.85 6.41 21.84
C LYS A 163 25.44 7.04 20.51
N PRO A 164 26.15 8.09 20.05
CA PRO A 164 25.80 8.77 18.82
C PRO A 164 25.97 7.86 17.61
N SER A 165 25.14 8.10 16.60
CA SER A 165 25.23 7.43 15.30
C SER A 165 26.29 8.11 14.41
N VAL A 166 26.89 7.35 13.49
CA VAL A 166 27.69 7.90 12.37
C VAL A 166 26.86 8.26 11.13
N ASP A 167 25.55 8.00 11.14
CA ASP A 167 24.61 8.41 10.10
C ASP A 167 24.52 9.96 10.04
N PRO A 168 24.59 10.56 8.84
CA PRO A 168 24.68 12.01 8.69
C PRO A 168 23.43 12.77 9.16
N ASP A 169 22.26 12.11 9.23
CA ASP A 169 21.03 12.73 9.72
C ASP A 169 20.92 12.50 11.24
N LEU A 170 21.03 11.25 11.71
CA LEU A 170 20.88 10.95 13.14
C LEU A 170 21.97 11.58 14.02
N SER A 171 23.18 11.80 13.49
CA SER A 171 24.28 12.47 14.21
C SER A 171 24.00 13.94 14.55
N ARG A 172 23.02 14.58 13.90
CA ARG A 172 22.66 15.99 14.13
C ARG A 172 21.60 16.19 15.20
N LEU A 173 21.03 15.11 15.73
CA LEU A 173 20.03 15.21 16.81
C LEU A 173 20.69 15.76 18.09
N PRO A 174 20.09 16.76 18.76
CA PRO A 174 20.67 17.40 19.95
C PRO A 174 20.42 16.56 21.21
N ILE A 175 21.06 15.39 21.30
CA ILE A 175 20.83 14.40 22.37
C ILE A 175 22.06 14.25 23.24
N ALA A 176 21.88 14.39 24.55
CA ALA A 176 22.90 14.15 25.55
C ALA A 176 22.35 13.38 26.76
N ALA A 177 23.22 12.68 27.48
CA ALA A 177 22.89 12.10 28.76
C ALA A 177 22.43 13.18 29.77
N GLY A 178 21.46 12.85 30.61
CA GLY A 178 20.82 13.75 31.57
C GLY A 178 19.61 14.51 31.03
N GLN A 179 19.36 14.48 29.71
CA GLN A 179 18.17 15.08 29.11
C GLN A 179 16.96 14.13 29.13
N SER A 180 15.76 14.65 28.88
CA SER A 180 14.56 13.83 28.67
C SER A 180 14.38 13.52 27.19
N ILE A 181 13.96 12.29 26.86
CA ILE A 181 13.60 11.93 25.47
C ILE A 181 12.53 12.87 24.89
N VAL A 182 11.65 13.44 25.73
CA VAL A 182 10.60 14.37 25.30
C VAL A 182 11.17 15.74 24.90
N SER A 183 12.33 16.12 25.44
CA SER A 183 13.05 17.34 25.03
C SER A 183 13.92 17.14 23.79
N CYS A 184 14.30 15.90 23.48
CA CYS A 184 15.23 15.57 22.40
C CYS A 184 14.53 15.16 21.10
N PHE A 185 13.26 14.72 21.17
CA PHE A 185 12.50 14.23 20.03
C PHE A 185 11.15 14.94 19.91
N GLU A 186 10.60 14.97 18.70
CA GLU A 186 9.22 15.40 18.49
C GLU A 186 8.24 14.56 19.34
N SER A 187 7.15 15.19 19.80
CA SER A 187 6.23 14.59 20.77
C SER A 187 5.67 13.24 20.32
N SER A 188 5.39 13.06 19.03
CA SER A 188 4.89 11.81 18.46
C SER A 188 5.92 10.67 18.52
N PHE A 189 7.20 10.97 18.28
CA PHE A 189 8.28 10.00 18.32
C PHE A 189 8.67 9.66 19.77
N ALA A 190 8.75 10.68 20.63
CA ALA A 190 9.01 10.51 22.06
C ALA A 190 7.94 9.64 22.74
N ALA A 191 6.67 9.86 22.41
CA ALA A 191 5.56 9.05 22.93
C ALA A 191 5.70 7.56 22.55
N LYS A 192 6.12 7.27 21.31
CA LYS A 192 6.39 5.89 20.85
C LYS A 192 7.58 5.26 21.55
N LEU A 193 8.68 6.00 21.74
CA LEU A 193 9.84 5.51 22.52
C LEU A 193 9.44 5.15 23.95
N PHE A 194 8.58 5.97 24.57
CA PHE A 194 8.10 5.70 25.91
C PHE A 194 7.18 4.47 25.96
N SER A 195 6.18 4.39 25.08
CA SER A 195 5.18 3.33 25.08
C SER A 195 5.80 1.97 24.72
N TYR A 196 6.58 1.89 23.64
CA TYR A 196 7.27 0.67 23.23
C TYR A 196 8.36 0.28 24.24
N GLY A 197 8.96 1.25 24.91
CA GLY A 197 9.93 0.99 25.97
C GLY A 197 9.27 0.39 27.22
N GLN A 198 8.10 0.91 27.59
CA GLN A 198 7.30 0.34 28.68
C GLN A 198 6.80 -1.07 28.33
N MET A 199 6.38 -1.29 27.09
CA MET A 199 6.02 -2.63 26.61
C MET A 199 7.19 -3.58 26.70
N ALA A 200 8.37 -3.19 26.18
CA ALA A 200 9.58 -4.02 26.23
C ALA A 200 9.92 -4.43 27.66
N SER A 201 9.82 -3.51 28.62
CA SER A 201 9.99 -3.80 30.05
C SER A 201 8.95 -4.75 30.63
N ARG A 202 7.68 -4.66 30.19
CA ARG A 202 6.60 -5.51 30.70
C ARG A 202 6.66 -6.92 30.12
N THR A 203 6.88 -7.03 28.80
CA THR A 203 6.91 -8.28 28.07
C THR A 203 8.26 -8.98 28.15
N GLN A 204 9.29 -8.28 28.63
CA GLN A 204 10.69 -8.73 28.60
C GLN A 204 11.13 -9.15 27.18
N SER A 205 10.60 -8.47 26.16
CA SER A 205 10.83 -8.79 24.75
C SER A 205 11.18 -7.55 23.93
N LEU A 206 11.82 -7.79 22.78
CA LEU A 206 12.13 -6.75 21.80
C LEU A 206 10.85 -6.13 21.25
N GLN A 207 10.78 -4.81 21.25
CA GLN A 207 9.67 -4.05 20.67
C GLN A 207 10.19 -3.16 19.54
N CYS A 208 9.49 -3.13 18.41
CA CYS A 208 9.93 -2.35 17.25
C CYS A 208 8.82 -1.47 16.71
N PHE A 209 9.15 -0.25 16.30
CA PHE A 209 8.25 0.60 15.53
C PHE A 209 8.99 1.34 14.43
N GLU A 210 8.24 1.74 13.42
CA GLU A 210 8.71 2.70 12.42
C GLU A 210 7.95 4.02 12.56
N ALA A 211 8.66 5.13 12.39
CA ALA A 211 8.07 6.45 12.43
C ALA A 211 8.89 7.46 11.61
N GLU A 212 8.21 8.53 11.19
CA GLU A 212 8.89 9.72 10.69
C GLU A 212 9.52 10.48 11.86
N LEU A 213 10.70 11.05 11.61
CA LEU A 213 11.38 11.96 12.51
C LEU A 213 11.86 13.16 11.70
N THR A 214 11.65 14.37 12.21
CA THR A 214 12.21 15.58 11.58
C THR A 214 13.58 15.89 12.17
N VAL A 215 14.58 16.00 11.30
CA VAL A 215 15.94 16.45 11.63
C VAL A 215 16.24 17.68 10.79
N GLU A 216 16.54 18.83 11.41
CA GLU A 216 16.88 20.08 10.70
C GLU A 216 15.89 20.45 9.57
N GLN A 217 14.59 20.30 9.80
CA GLN A 217 13.49 20.53 8.82
C GLN A 217 13.37 19.49 7.69
N GLN A 218 14.20 18.45 7.68
CA GLN A 218 14.07 17.30 6.78
C GLN A 218 13.38 16.13 7.49
N LYS A 219 12.40 15.51 6.82
CA LYS A 219 11.77 14.29 7.31
C LYS A 219 12.59 13.07 6.91
N ILE A 220 12.92 12.24 7.89
CA ILE A 220 13.54 10.93 7.69
C ILE A 220 12.62 9.83 8.24
N PHE A 221 12.76 8.61 7.72
CA PHE A 221 12.11 7.43 8.25
C PHE A 221 13.06 6.67 9.15
N CYS A 222 12.62 6.40 10.38
CA CYS A 222 13.40 5.67 11.37
C CYS A 222 12.71 4.36 11.78
N GLU A 223 13.51 3.31 11.94
CA GLU A 223 13.14 2.09 12.66
C GLU A 223 13.74 2.18 14.06
N ALA A 224 12.91 2.08 15.10
CA ALA A 224 13.34 2.07 16.49
C ALA A 224 13.09 0.70 17.11
N ARG A 225 14.10 0.16 17.77
CA ARG A 225 14.09 -1.15 18.45
C ARG A 225 14.38 -0.96 19.93
N LEU A 226 13.48 -1.44 20.78
CA LEU A 226 13.48 -1.20 22.21
C LEU A 226 13.66 -2.52 22.96
N LEU A 227 14.69 -2.55 23.80
CA LEU A 227 15.11 -3.70 24.59
C LEU A 227 14.95 -3.37 26.08
N PRO A 228 14.36 -4.28 26.86
CA PRO A 228 14.38 -4.18 28.31
C PRO A 228 15.77 -4.49 28.86
N THR A 229 16.05 -3.99 30.06
CA THR A 229 17.24 -4.38 30.81
C THR A 229 16.85 -4.75 32.24
N GLU A 230 17.70 -5.53 32.90
CA GLU A 230 17.43 -6.10 34.23
C GLU A 230 17.25 -5.05 35.35
N GLN A 231 17.71 -3.80 35.13
CA GLN A 231 17.63 -2.71 36.11
C GLN A 231 16.45 -1.75 35.87
N GLY A 232 15.45 -2.14 35.07
CA GLY A 232 14.32 -1.27 34.74
C GLY A 232 14.66 -0.12 33.78
N HIS A 233 15.88 -0.10 33.23
CA HIS A 233 16.25 0.77 32.12
C HIS A 233 15.81 0.16 30.79
N ARG A 234 15.77 1.00 29.76
CA ARG A 234 15.41 0.65 28.38
C ARG A 234 16.54 1.06 27.46
N ILE A 235 16.84 0.21 26.49
CA ILE A 235 17.76 0.54 25.40
C ILE A 235 16.93 0.72 24.14
N ALA A 236 16.97 1.91 23.53
CA ALA A 236 16.47 2.14 22.18
C ALA A 236 17.63 2.15 21.20
N ILE A 237 17.49 1.42 20.10
CA ILE A 237 18.37 1.45 18.93
C ILE A 237 17.55 2.04 17.79
N ILE A 238 17.96 3.20 17.28
CA ILE A 238 17.24 3.97 16.26
C ILE A 238 18.10 3.97 14.99
N ARG A 239 17.51 3.51 13.89
CA ARG A 239 18.17 3.39 12.59
C ARG A 239 17.44 4.20 11.53
N ASN A 240 18.20 4.96 10.74
CA ASN A 240 17.68 5.63 9.55
C ASN A 240 17.43 4.59 8.44
N VAL A 241 16.19 4.49 7.97
CA VAL A 241 15.76 3.56 6.91
C VAL A 241 15.19 4.31 5.70
N THR A 242 15.45 5.61 5.59
CA THR A 242 14.93 6.48 4.53
C THR A 242 15.31 5.99 3.13
N GLU A 243 16.61 5.77 2.87
CA GLU A 243 17.08 5.27 1.56
C GLU A 243 16.51 3.89 1.22
N ARG A 244 16.42 2.99 2.21
CA ARG A 244 15.78 1.68 2.02
C ARG A 244 14.32 1.83 1.59
N LYS A 245 13.54 2.67 2.27
CA LYS A 245 12.14 2.92 1.92
C LYS A 245 12.00 3.59 0.55
N ARG A 246 12.90 4.50 0.21
CA ARG A 246 12.95 5.14 -1.11
C ARG A 246 13.14 4.11 -2.21
N LEU A 247 14.13 3.22 -2.05
CA LEU A 247 14.39 2.12 -2.97
C LEU A 247 13.21 1.13 -3.05
N GLU A 248 12.56 0.80 -1.94
CA GLU A 248 11.37 -0.05 -1.94
C GLU A 248 10.19 0.60 -2.69
N LEU A 249 10.02 1.93 -2.57
CA LEU A 249 9.02 2.68 -3.31
C LEU A 249 9.36 2.79 -4.80
N GLU A 250 10.63 3.02 -5.14
CA GLU A 250 11.13 3.01 -6.52
C GLU A 250 10.90 1.64 -7.17
N LEU A 251 11.25 0.54 -6.48
CA LEU A 251 11.01 -0.84 -6.91
C LEU A 251 9.51 -1.12 -7.11
N ARG A 252 8.64 -0.61 -6.22
CA ARG A 252 7.18 -0.72 -6.39
C ARG A 252 6.66 0.10 -7.57
N SER A 253 7.22 1.29 -7.81
CA SER A 253 6.80 2.17 -8.91
C SER A 253 7.19 1.61 -10.29
N GLY A 254 8.38 1.00 -10.41
CA GLY A 254 8.84 0.30 -11.61
C GLY A 254 8.19 -1.08 -11.83
N ALA A 255 7.54 -1.66 -10.81
CA ALA A 255 6.84 -2.93 -10.94
C ALA A 255 5.52 -2.85 -11.71
N ILE A 256 4.91 -1.66 -11.81
CA ILE A 256 3.57 -1.48 -12.40
C ILE A 256 3.50 -0.43 -13.53
N HIS A 257 4.57 0.29 -13.83
CA HIS A 257 4.63 1.26 -14.94
C HIS A 257 5.73 0.92 -15.94
N ASP A 258 5.54 1.31 -17.19
CA ASP A 258 6.53 1.31 -18.26
C ASP A 258 7.48 2.49 -18.09
N THR A 259 8.79 2.22 -18.16
CA THR A 259 9.83 3.22 -17.85
C THR A 259 9.96 4.31 -18.91
N LEU A 260 9.55 4.04 -20.16
CA LEU A 260 9.62 5.01 -21.25
C LEU A 260 8.39 5.93 -21.25
N THR A 261 7.19 5.34 -21.25
CA THR A 261 5.94 6.07 -21.45
C THR A 261 5.28 6.52 -20.15
N SER A 262 5.73 6.00 -19.00
CA SER A 262 5.08 6.16 -17.69
C SER A 262 3.63 5.65 -17.61
N LEU A 263 3.15 4.97 -18.66
CA LEU A 263 1.87 4.26 -18.60
C LEU A 263 1.98 3.04 -17.69
N PRO A 264 0.86 2.54 -17.16
CA PRO A 264 0.82 1.18 -16.63
C PRO A 264 1.49 0.16 -17.57
N ASN A 265 2.21 -0.80 -16.99
CA ASN A 265 2.84 -1.88 -17.74
C ASN A 265 1.89 -3.08 -17.91
N ARG A 266 2.37 -4.10 -18.64
CA ARG A 266 1.64 -5.37 -18.83
C ARG A 266 1.12 -5.95 -17.52
N ARG A 267 1.92 -5.99 -16.46
CA ARG A 267 1.51 -6.57 -15.17
C ARG A 267 0.30 -5.86 -14.58
N PHE A 268 0.33 -4.53 -14.54
CA PHE A 268 -0.79 -3.74 -14.02
C PHE A 268 -2.06 -3.93 -14.85
N PHE A 269 -1.92 -3.98 -16.18
CA PHE A 269 -3.04 -4.26 -17.07
C PHE A 269 -3.68 -5.62 -16.76
N MET A 270 -2.87 -6.68 -16.61
CA MET A 270 -3.38 -8.01 -16.29
C MET A 270 -4.15 -8.02 -14.96
N GLU A 271 -3.61 -7.37 -13.93
CA GLU A 271 -4.27 -7.26 -12.62
C GLU A 271 -5.62 -6.52 -12.71
N LYS A 272 -5.72 -5.47 -13.54
CA LYS A 272 -6.96 -4.70 -13.74
C LYS A 272 -8.00 -5.44 -14.59
N ALA A 273 -7.57 -6.09 -15.66
CA ALA A 273 -8.45 -6.89 -16.49
C ALA A 273 -9.03 -8.08 -15.70
N ALA A 274 -8.22 -8.73 -14.84
CA ALA A 274 -8.70 -9.79 -13.96
C ALA A 274 -9.79 -9.30 -13.00
N GLN A 275 -9.64 -8.08 -12.46
CA GLN A 275 -10.68 -7.43 -11.64
C GLN A 275 -11.96 -7.18 -12.44
N ALA A 276 -11.86 -6.71 -13.69
CA ALA A 276 -13.02 -6.49 -14.55
C ALA A 276 -13.77 -7.79 -14.87
N ILE A 277 -13.06 -8.89 -15.16
CA ILE A 277 -13.68 -10.21 -15.37
C ILE A 277 -14.40 -10.69 -14.11
N ALA A 278 -13.78 -10.56 -12.93
CA ALA A 278 -14.40 -10.94 -11.67
C ALA A 278 -15.67 -10.13 -11.37
N LEU A 279 -15.67 -8.83 -11.70
CA LEU A 279 -16.85 -7.96 -11.58
C LEU A 279 -17.96 -8.39 -12.53
N LYS A 280 -17.64 -8.73 -13.78
CA LYS A 280 -18.61 -9.23 -14.78
C LYS A 280 -19.29 -10.51 -14.31
N ARG A 281 -18.54 -11.44 -13.73
CA ARG A 281 -19.08 -12.70 -13.17
C ARG A 281 -20.03 -12.47 -12.00
N THR A 282 -19.82 -11.40 -11.22
CA THR A 282 -20.63 -11.10 -10.02
C THR A 282 -21.81 -10.18 -10.34
N SER A 283 -21.73 -9.38 -11.41
CA SER A 283 -22.75 -8.43 -11.83
C SER A 283 -22.98 -8.51 -13.34
N ALA A 284 -24.11 -9.11 -13.74
CA ALA A 284 -24.51 -9.20 -15.14
C ALA A 284 -24.63 -7.82 -15.81
N ALA A 285 -25.01 -6.80 -15.05
CA ALA A 285 -25.14 -5.41 -15.51
C ALA A 285 -23.80 -4.71 -15.76
N TYR A 286 -22.71 -5.19 -15.16
CA TYR A 286 -21.39 -4.67 -15.45
C TYR A 286 -20.94 -5.13 -16.84
N SER A 287 -20.32 -4.25 -17.60
CA SER A 287 -19.81 -4.53 -18.95
C SER A 287 -18.49 -3.80 -19.14
N PHE A 288 -17.58 -4.41 -19.88
CA PHE A 288 -16.26 -3.86 -20.14
C PHE A 288 -15.81 -4.29 -21.54
N ALA A 289 -14.76 -3.64 -22.05
CA ALA A 289 -14.14 -4.02 -23.31
C ALA A 289 -12.61 -3.92 -23.20
N VAL A 290 -11.91 -4.76 -23.94
CA VAL A 290 -10.46 -4.72 -24.11
C VAL A 290 -10.17 -4.29 -25.54
N LEU A 291 -9.32 -3.28 -25.70
CA LEU A 291 -8.75 -2.88 -26.97
C LEU A 291 -7.27 -3.28 -26.97
N PHE A 292 -6.84 -3.97 -28.01
CA PHE A 292 -5.44 -4.24 -28.30
C PHE A 292 -5.00 -3.34 -29.46
N ILE A 293 -3.88 -2.65 -29.31
CA ILE A 293 -3.42 -1.62 -30.23
C ILE A 293 -1.97 -1.94 -30.59
N ASP A 294 -1.70 -2.00 -31.88
CA ASP A 294 -0.36 -2.17 -32.42
C ASP A 294 -0.11 -1.04 -33.44
N LEU A 295 1.06 -0.43 -33.39
CA LEU A 295 1.41 0.69 -34.27
C LEU A 295 1.88 0.15 -35.63
N ASP A 296 1.22 0.59 -36.69
CA ASP A 296 1.59 0.13 -38.03
C ASP A 296 2.95 0.73 -38.42
N ASP A 297 3.83 -0.12 -38.97
CA ASP A 297 5.18 0.23 -39.46
C ASP A 297 6.08 0.99 -38.46
N PHE A 298 5.91 0.77 -37.15
CA PHE A 298 6.79 1.38 -36.13
C PHE A 298 8.26 0.98 -36.31
N LYS A 299 8.51 -0.24 -36.79
CA LYS A 299 9.86 -0.68 -37.16
C LYS A 299 10.45 0.17 -38.28
N GLY A 300 9.67 0.52 -39.30
CA GLY A 300 10.11 1.41 -40.39
C GLY A 300 10.54 2.79 -39.89
N VAL A 301 9.84 3.34 -38.88
CA VAL A 301 10.24 4.58 -38.20
C VAL A 301 11.59 4.42 -37.50
N ASN A 302 11.78 3.34 -36.73
CA ASN A 302 13.05 3.07 -36.05
C ASN A 302 14.21 2.88 -37.04
N ASP A 303 13.98 2.15 -38.13
CA ASP A 303 15.00 1.85 -39.12
C ASP A 303 15.38 3.10 -39.94
N SER A 304 14.42 4.02 -40.17
CA SER A 304 14.62 5.22 -41.00
C SER A 304 15.11 6.44 -40.21
N LEU A 305 14.60 6.65 -38.99
CA LEU A 305 14.82 7.86 -38.19
C LEU A 305 15.57 7.58 -36.86
N GLY A 306 15.78 6.30 -36.55
CA GLY A 306 16.51 5.84 -35.36
C GLY A 306 15.62 5.67 -34.12
N HIS A 307 16.08 4.80 -33.21
CA HIS A 307 15.36 4.45 -31.98
C HIS A 307 14.99 5.64 -31.09
N ARG A 308 15.78 6.72 -31.10
CA ARG A 308 15.47 7.92 -30.30
C ARG A 308 14.18 8.60 -30.77
N VAL A 309 13.91 8.60 -32.07
CA VAL A 309 12.67 9.15 -32.64
C VAL A 309 11.51 8.19 -32.39
N GLY A 310 11.74 6.88 -32.49
CA GLY A 310 10.75 5.87 -32.10
C GLY A 310 10.34 5.98 -30.63
N ASP A 311 11.29 6.18 -29.73
CA ASP A 311 11.02 6.38 -28.30
C ASP A 311 10.16 7.64 -28.04
N GLN A 312 10.47 8.74 -28.73
CA GLN A 312 9.66 9.96 -28.66
C GLN A 312 8.25 9.74 -29.20
N LEU A 313 8.11 9.01 -30.32
CA LEU A 313 6.83 8.66 -30.90
C LEU A 313 5.97 7.84 -29.91
N LEU A 314 6.57 6.85 -29.24
CA LEU A 314 5.88 6.05 -28.21
C LEU A 314 5.38 6.89 -27.03
N VAL A 315 6.17 7.88 -26.60
CA VAL A 315 5.77 8.82 -25.54
C VAL A 315 4.58 9.68 -25.99
N GLU A 316 4.61 10.24 -27.19
CA GLU A 316 3.51 11.05 -27.71
C GLU A 316 2.23 10.22 -27.92
N ILE A 317 2.36 9.00 -28.45
CA ILE A 317 1.25 8.06 -28.60
C ILE A 317 0.63 7.75 -27.24
N ALA A 318 1.44 7.47 -26.22
CA ALA A 318 0.95 7.23 -24.86
C ALA A 318 0.13 8.42 -24.32
N LEU A 319 0.58 9.65 -24.58
CA LEU A 319 -0.16 10.87 -24.21
C LEU A 319 -1.49 10.99 -24.95
N GLN A 320 -1.51 10.74 -26.27
CA GLN A 320 -2.72 10.79 -27.08
C GLN A 320 -3.74 9.72 -26.67
N LEU A 321 -3.29 8.49 -26.44
CA LEU A 321 -4.15 7.41 -25.95
C LEU A 321 -4.77 7.78 -24.61
N LYS A 322 -3.99 8.32 -23.67
CA LYS A 322 -4.49 8.76 -22.36
C LYS A 322 -5.51 9.91 -22.49
N ALA A 323 -5.28 10.87 -23.39
CA ALA A 323 -6.20 11.97 -23.65
C ALA A 323 -7.54 11.51 -24.27
N CYS A 324 -7.53 10.39 -24.99
CA CYS A 324 -8.70 9.76 -25.57
C CYS A 324 -9.54 8.96 -24.56
N LEU A 325 -9.23 8.95 -23.27
CA LEU A 325 -9.86 8.07 -22.28
C LEU A 325 -10.44 8.80 -21.08
N ARG A 326 -11.39 8.15 -20.40
CA ARG A 326 -11.97 8.66 -19.15
C ARG A 326 -11.07 8.28 -17.97
N PRO A 327 -11.14 8.98 -16.82
CA PRO A 327 -10.30 8.66 -15.66
C PRO A 327 -10.43 7.24 -15.10
N GLN A 328 -11.56 6.57 -15.35
CA GLN A 328 -11.81 5.19 -14.93
C GLN A 328 -11.20 4.14 -15.86
N ASP A 329 -10.94 4.50 -17.13
CA ASP A 329 -10.39 3.59 -18.13
C ASP A 329 -8.88 3.40 -17.88
N THR A 330 -8.36 2.23 -18.18
CA THR A 330 -6.93 1.93 -18.03
C THR A 330 -6.29 1.84 -19.40
N VAL A 331 -5.21 2.58 -19.64
CA VAL A 331 -4.30 2.39 -20.78
C VAL A 331 -2.98 1.85 -20.26
N ALA A 332 -2.39 0.90 -20.99
CA ALA A 332 -1.12 0.29 -20.65
C ALA A 332 -0.27 0.07 -21.89
N ARG A 333 1.05 0.10 -21.72
CA ARG A 333 1.99 -0.39 -22.74
C ARG A 333 2.39 -1.82 -22.38
N LEU A 334 2.17 -2.76 -23.29
CA LEU A 334 2.45 -4.18 -23.05
C LEU A 334 3.90 -4.53 -23.34
N GLY A 335 4.52 -3.83 -24.29
CA GLY A 335 5.91 -3.98 -24.71
C GLY A 335 6.07 -3.52 -26.15
N GLY A 336 7.28 -3.13 -26.57
CA GLY A 336 7.51 -2.69 -27.95
C GLY A 336 6.59 -1.54 -28.37
N ASP A 337 5.84 -1.74 -29.44
CA ASP A 337 4.80 -0.88 -30.02
C ASP A 337 3.37 -1.29 -29.63
N GLU A 338 3.20 -2.25 -28.73
CA GLU A 338 1.90 -2.76 -28.31
C GLU A 338 1.35 -2.01 -27.09
N PHE A 339 0.10 -1.59 -27.20
CA PHE A 339 -0.69 -0.97 -26.15
C PHE A 339 -1.99 -1.74 -25.93
N ALA A 340 -2.52 -1.67 -24.72
CA ALA A 340 -3.84 -2.18 -24.41
C ALA A 340 -4.65 -1.18 -23.61
N ILE A 341 -5.96 -1.16 -23.86
CA ILE A 341 -6.92 -0.33 -23.14
C ILE A 341 -8.02 -1.21 -22.56
N LEU A 342 -8.32 -0.99 -21.29
CA LEU A 342 -9.46 -1.59 -20.60
C LEU A 342 -10.50 -0.48 -20.39
N LEU A 343 -11.64 -0.62 -21.05
CA LEU A 343 -12.78 0.27 -20.92
C LEU A 343 -13.75 -0.28 -19.89
N HIS A 344 -14.11 0.54 -18.89
CA HIS A 344 -15.04 0.15 -17.83
C HIS A 344 -16.46 0.68 -18.12
N GLU A 345 -17.47 -0.08 -17.72
CA GLU A 345 -18.90 0.29 -17.83
C GLU A 345 -19.30 0.64 -19.28
N VAL A 346 -18.93 -0.23 -20.22
CA VAL A 346 -19.17 -0.04 -21.64
C VAL A 346 -20.63 -0.37 -21.98
N ALA A 347 -21.46 0.65 -22.21
CA ALA A 347 -22.89 0.48 -22.44
C ALA A 347 -23.24 -0.41 -23.66
N SER A 348 -22.39 -0.43 -24.69
CA SER A 348 -22.58 -1.22 -25.92
C SER A 348 -21.27 -1.39 -26.69
N GLY A 349 -21.24 -2.35 -27.63
CA GLY A 349 -20.11 -2.49 -28.55
C GLY A 349 -19.81 -1.21 -29.36
N GLU A 350 -20.85 -0.44 -29.70
CA GLU A 350 -20.71 0.86 -30.37
C GLU A 350 -19.93 1.87 -29.52
N ALA A 351 -20.07 1.83 -28.19
CA ALA A 351 -19.31 2.71 -27.30
C ALA A 351 -17.81 2.39 -27.33
N ALA A 352 -17.44 1.11 -27.40
CA ALA A 352 -16.05 0.71 -27.57
C ALA A 352 -15.50 1.13 -28.95
N VAL A 353 -16.30 0.96 -30.00
CA VAL A 353 -15.99 1.40 -31.37
C VAL A 353 -15.80 2.93 -31.44
N ALA A 354 -16.60 3.71 -30.72
CA ALA A 354 -16.46 5.16 -30.66
C ALA A 354 -15.12 5.58 -30.05
N VAL A 355 -14.64 4.86 -29.02
CA VAL A 355 -13.31 5.10 -28.43
C VAL A 355 -12.20 4.73 -29.43
N ALA A 356 -12.30 3.57 -30.10
CA ALA A 356 -11.33 3.18 -31.12
C ALA A 356 -11.27 4.17 -32.28
N THR A 357 -12.42 4.67 -32.74
CA THR A 357 -12.52 5.70 -33.79
C THR A 357 -11.85 7.01 -33.36
N ARG A 358 -12.09 7.44 -32.12
CA ARG A 358 -11.45 8.64 -31.57
C ARG A 358 -9.92 8.48 -31.49
N ILE A 359 -9.44 7.31 -31.10
CA ILE A 359 -8.01 7.00 -31.08
C ILE A 359 -7.42 7.08 -32.49
N GLN A 360 -8.05 6.43 -33.48
CA GLN A 360 -7.61 6.50 -34.88
C GLN A 360 -7.48 7.94 -35.39
N GLN A 361 -8.50 8.77 -35.12
CA GLN A 361 -8.49 10.18 -35.50
C GLN A 361 -7.38 10.98 -34.82
N ALA A 362 -7.10 10.70 -33.55
CA ALA A 362 -6.04 11.38 -32.80
C ALA A 362 -4.65 10.99 -33.30
N LEU A 363 -4.43 9.70 -33.60
CA LEU A 363 -3.13 9.19 -34.08
C LEU A 363 -2.84 9.59 -35.53
N ALA A 364 -3.86 9.87 -36.34
CA ALA A 364 -3.70 10.33 -37.72
C ALA A 364 -3.16 11.77 -37.84
N LEU A 365 -3.09 12.52 -36.73
CA LEU A 365 -2.50 13.85 -36.71
C LEU A 365 -0.98 13.77 -36.51
N PRO A 366 -0.19 14.73 -37.04
CA PRO A 366 1.25 14.78 -36.78
C PRO A 366 1.55 14.86 -35.28
N LEU A 367 2.27 13.86 -34.76
CA LEU A 367 2.58 13.76 -33.32
C LEU A 367 3.92 14.40 -32.95
N LEU A 368 4.88 14.41 -33.87
CA LEU A 368 6.22 14.93 -33.63
C LEU A 368 6.39 16.30 -34.30
N ARG A 369 6.74 17.32 -33.50
CA ARG A 369 6.97 18.68 -34.00
C ARG A 369 8.16 18.79 -34.95
N ASP A 370 9.23 18.06 -34.65
CA ASP A 370 10.47 18.10 -35.44
C ASP A 370 10.43 17.13 -36.63
N HIS A 371 9.43 16.24 -36.67
CA HIS A 371 9.21 15.21 -37.70
C HIS A 371 7.73 15.14 -38.11
N PRO A 372 7.14 16.23 -38.64
CA PRO A 372 5.71 16.27 -38.97
C PRO A 372 5.32 15.31 -40.11
N GLU A 373 6.29 14.79 -40.87
CA GLU A 373 6.12 13.76 -41.88
C GLU A 373 5.83 12.37 -41.30
N VAL A 374 6.08 12.16 -40.00
CA VAL A 374 5.78 10.91 -39.31
C VAL A 374 4.29 10.86 -38.99
N CYS A 375 3.53 10.29 -39.91
CA CYS A 375 2.16 9.88 -39.66
C CYS A 375 2.18 8.52 -38.96
N SER A 376 1.68 8.46 -37.71
CA SER A 376 1.42 7.18 -37.05
C SER A 376 0.04 6.68 -37.41
N SER A 377 -0.09 5.40 -37.68
CA SER A 377 -1.37 4.71 -37.66
C SER A 377 -1.28 3.52 -36.72
N ALA A 378 -2.44 3.03 -36.32
CA ALA A 378 -2.51 1.84 -35.49
C ALA A 378 -3.56 0.89 -36.04
N SER A 379 -3.35 -0.39 -35.80
CA SER A 379 -4.38 -1.41 -35.96
C SER A 379 -4.96 -1.73 -34.59
N ILE A 380 -6.28 -1.70 -34.46
CA ILE A 380 -6.98 -1.85 -33.18
C ILE A 380 -7.92 -3.04 -33.21
N GLY A 381 -7.76 -3.97 -32.28
CA GLY A 381 -8.70 -5.06 -32.08
C GLY A 381 -9.54 -4.83 -30.84
N ILE A 382 -10.84 -5.10 -30.92
CA ILE A 382 -11.80 -4.84 -29.84
C ILE A 382 -12.43 -6.17 -29.42
N ALA A 383 -12.26 -6.56 -28.16
CA ALA A 383 -12.98 -7.67 -27.55
C ALA A 383 -13.94 -7.16 -26.47
N LEU A 384 -15.22 -7.53 -26.55
CA LEU A 384 -16.22 -7.20 -25.55
C LEU A 384 -16.20 -8.27 -24.45
N GLY A 385 -16.27 -7.86 -23.19
CA GLY A 385 -16.32 -8.80 -22.07
C GLY A 385 -17.66 -9.54 -22.03
N THR A 386 -17.65 -10.80 -22.46
CA THR A 386 -18.81 -11.71 -22.46
C THR A 386 -18.77 -12.66 -21.27
N GLU A 387 -19.85 -13.42 -21.04
CA GLU A 387 -19.89 -14.40 -19.95
C GLU A 387 -18.94 -15.60 -20.14
N GLY A 388 -18.46 -15.84 -21.37
CA GLY A 388 -17.56 -16.95 -21.71
C GLY A 388 -16.06 -16.63 -21.57
N ASP A 389 -15.71 -15.39 -21.23
CA ASP A 389 -14.31 -14.97 -21.12
C ASP A 389 -13.74 -15.32 -19.75
N ASP A 390 -13.09 -16.49 -19.67
CA ASP A 390 -12.66 -17.07 -18.39
C ASP A 390 -11.31 -16.59 -17.88
N SER A 391 -10.51 -15.95 -18.74
CA SER A 391 -9.18 -15.43 -18.40
C SER A 391 -8.85 -14.14 -19.15
N VAL A 392 -7.89 -13.37 -18.59
CA VAL A 392 -7.40 -12.15 -19.22
C VAL A 392 -6.66 -12.47 -20.52
N GLU A 393 -5.93 -13.58 -20.54
CA GLU A 393 -5.19 -14.05 -21.70
C GLU A 393 -6.13 -14.36 -22.87
N ALA A 394 -7.28 -15.00 -22.63
CA ALA A 394 -8.27 -15.27 -23.67
C ALA A 394 -8.85 -13.97 -24.24
N MET A 395 -9.20 -13.01 -23.38
CA MET A 395 -9.66 -11.68 -23.81
C MET A 395 -8.64 -10.93 -24.65
N LEU A 396 -7.36 -10.94 -24.22
CA LEU A 396 -6.28 -10.33 -24.99
C LEU A 396 -6.08 -11.04 -26.33
N ASN A 397 -6.18 -12.37 -26.37
CA ASN A 397 -6.11 -13.13 -27.61
C ASN A 397 -7.26 -12.80 -28.57
N HIS A 398 -8.50 -12.69 -28.08
CA HIS A 398 -9.64 -12.26 -28.89
C HIS A 398 -9.42 -10.86 -29.49
N ALA A 399 -8.91 -9.92 -28.68
CA ALA A 399 -8.58 -8.59 -29.17
C ALA A 399 -7.41 -8.62 -30.17
N ASP A 400 -6.38 -9.43 -29.93
CA ASP A 400 -5.24 -9.61 -30.84
C ASP A 400 -5.68 -10.18 -32.20
N MET A 401 -6.55 -11.20 -32.22
CA MET A 401 -7.11 -11.76 -33.46
C MET A 401 -7.87 -10.72 -34.28
N ALA A 402 -8.70 -9.91 -33.61
CA ALA A 402 -9.42 -8.82 -34.26
C ALA A 402 -8.46 -7.74 -34.80
N MET A 403 -7.40 -7.42 -34.05
CA MET A 403 -6.36 -6.47 -34.46
C MET A 403 -5.59 -7.00 -35.68
N TYR A 404 -5.25 -8.28 -35.70
CA TYR A 404 -4.59 -8.92 -36.84
C TYR A 404 -5.48 -8.89 -38.09
N ARG A 405 -6.79 -9.07 -37.94
CA ARG A 405 -7.74 -8.89 -39.05
C ARG A 405 -7.77 -7.44 -39.54
N ALA A 406 -7.72 -6.46 -38.64
CA ALA A 406 -7.60 -5.04 -39.03
C ALA A 406 -6.31 -4.77 -39.84
N LYS A 407 -5.18 -5.38 -39.45
CA LYS A 407 -3.93 -5.34 -40.23
C LYS A 407 -4.09 -5.98 -41.60
N ALA A 408 -4.67 -7.17 -41.68
CA ALA A 408 -4.88 -7.89 -42.94
C ALA A 408 -5.78 -7.14 -43.93
N LEU A 409 -6.70 -6.30 -43.43
CA LEU A 409 -7.60 -5.46 -44.22
C LEU A 409 -6.96 -4.11 -44.64
N GLY A 410 -5.65 -3.92 -44.44
CA GLY A 410 -4.91 -2.73 -44.87
C GLY A 410 -4.38 -1.84 -43.74
N GLY A 411 -4.51 -2.25 -42.47
CA GLY A 411 -4.06 -1.49 -41.31
C GLY A 411 -4.88 -0.22 -41.05
N SER A 412 -4.40 0.65 -40.16
CA SER A 412 -4.99 1.97 -39.88
C SER A 412 -6.49 1.95 -39.56
N GLN A 413 -6.97 0.87 -38.95
CA GLN A 413 -8.39 0.66 -38.69
C GLN A 413 -8.61 -0.18 -37.44
N TYR A 414 -9.87 -0.38 -37.10
CA TYR A 414 -10.25 -1.27 -36.01
C TYR A 414 -11.07 -2.45 -36.51
N ALA A 415 -11.06 -3.56 -35.77
CA ALA A 415 -12.04 -4.63 -35.94
C ALA A 415 -12.56 -5.10 -34.57
N VAL A 416 -13.80 -5.56 -34.54
CA VAL A 416 -14.43 -6.15 -33.34
C VAL A 416 -14.36 -7.66 -33.45
N PHE A 417 -13.84 -8.33 -32.43
CA PHE A 417 -13.79 -9.78 -32.37
C PHE A 417 -15.17 -10.39 -32.57
N ASP A 418 -15.26 -11.33 -33.49
CA ASP A 418 -16.46 -12.11 -33.78
C ASP A 418 -16.08 -13.60 -33.85
N PRO A 419 -16.55 -14.44 -32.90
CA PRO A 419 -16.23 -15.87 -32.88
C PRO A 419 -16.59 -16.62 -34.18
N ALA A 420 -17.53 -16.10 -34.99
CA ALA A 420 -17.91 -16.72 -36.26
C ALA A 420 -16.91 -16.44 -37.39
N ILE A 421 -16.12 -15.38 -37.26
CA ILE A 421 -15.18 -14.89 -38.29
C ILE A 421 -13.73 -15.10 -37.84
N ASP A 422 -13.47 -15.09 -36.54
CA ASP A 422 -12.16 -15.17 -35.90
C ASP A 422 -12.01 -16.53 -35.16
N PRO A 423 -11.70 -17.64 -35.87
CA PRO A 423 -11.55 -18.95 -35.25
C PRO A 423 -10.26 -19.03 -34.43
N ALA A 424 -10.38 -19.58 -33.22
CA ALA A 424 -9.31 -19.72 -32.22
C ALA A 424 -8.05 -20.44 -32.68
#